data_AF-A0A2R6S3F0-F1
#
_entry.id   AF-A0A2R6S3F0-F1
#
_cell.length_a   1.000
_cell.length_b   1.000
_cell.length_c   1.000
_cell.angle_alpha   90.00
_cell.angle_beta   90.00
_cell.angle_gamma   90.00
#
_symmetry.space_group_name_H-M   'P 1'
#
loop_
_entity.id
_entity.type
_entity.pdbx_description
1 polymer ?
#
loop_
_entity_poly.entity_id
_entity_poly.type
_entity_poly.pdbx_seq_one_letter_code
_entity_poly.pdbx_strand_id
1 'polypeptide(L)'
;MSPDATTTSPSDWRYIAEGGSSIVFFYNGPPNPDFDATALRLRKTANDVFPVIDESVEEEEPDDPTILFQHQVIQRLMPAEYLPRLDAVRVGKEWLEELKKLNEEIRPLERREKDGIDVRKRKAVLATDLVGGTNGFTVEIKPKWGFLPSPTHLSIATRPVKTNTCRFCMHSHLKSSEGEEVSLGYCPLDLYSGQEDRIKKALHALWDVWIGSSGSVNNLRVFVDGQIVSPSLLPSSLAPLAKKLPLPDPSSPPSLTGLRDAFTDAILPLLMDIPVLRVLSTLQRNLDALDVEGLSVLWSQAYASVNAQAVVDGGAGGSLPVPPLGTGLAEPTLEDWKAFLDIYLTKHANMDHDHPDAANIKYYCMAYLLSTSFKDCSIILRLPRDGANTVTVIDLDVKPVDRMSKWEKLDKKIVQSYSSLSEPTHCVDQWASQTS
;
A
#
# COMPACT_ATOMS: atom_id res chain seq x y z
N MET A 1 -27.05 -10.34 7.40
CA MET A 1 -27.10 -9.29 8.44
C MET A 1 -25.67 -8.87 8.70
N SER A 2 -25.40 -7.58 8.91
CA SER A 2 -24.06 -7.14 9.31
C SER A 2 -23.72 -7.74 10.68
N PRO A 3 -22.46 -8.14 10.92
CA PRO A 3 -22.03 -8.64 12.22
C PRO A 3 -22.33 -7.64 13.34
N ASP A 4 -22.54 -8.14 14.56
CA ASP A 4 -22.82 -7.32 15.73
C ASP A 4 -21.85 -7.67 16.87
N ALA A 5 -20.88 -6.80 17.13
CA ALA A 5 -19.86 -7.04 18.15
C ALA A 5 -20.48 -7.14 19.56
N THR A 6 -21.68 -6.61 19.78
CA THR A 6 -22.37 -6.69 21.08
C THR A 6 -22.82 -8.10 21.45
N THR A 7 -22.74 -9.06 20.51
CA THR A 7 -22.95 -10.49 20.80
C THR A 7 -21.70 -11.17 21.38
N THR A 8 -20.58 -10.46 21.52
CA THR A 8 -19.33 -10.94 22.13
C THR A 8 -19.07 -10.23 23.46
N SER A 9 -18.23 -10.81 24.32
CA SER A 9 -17.78 -10.09 25.53
C SER A 9 -16.71 -9.07 25.15
N PRO A 10 -16.71 -7.84 25.71
CA PRO A 10 -15.58 -6.91 25.56
C PRO A 10 -14.22 -7.52 25.96
N SER A 11 -14.20 -8.49 26.88
CA SER A 11 -12.98 -9.22 27.27
C SER A 11 -12.43 -10.14 26.18
N ASP A 12 -13.25 -10.49 25.18
CA ASP A 12 -12.83 -11.29 24.04
C ASP A 12 -11.93 -10.47 23.09
N TRP A 13 -11.86 -9.15 23.26
CA TRP A 13 -11.13 -8.25 22.37
C TRP A 13 -9.85 -7.73 23.04
N ARG A 14 -8.70 -8.13 22.50
CA ARG A 14 -7.38 -7.77 23.02
C ARG A 14 -6.80 -6.58 22.27
N TYR A 15 -6.38 -5.54 22.98
CA TYR A 15 -5.66 -4.41 22.39
C TYR A 15 -4.42 -4.85 21.60
N ILE A 16 -4.26 -4.35 20.36
CA ILE A 16 -3.09 -4.59 19.50
C ILE A 16 -2.24 -3.33 19.39
N ALA A 17 -2.84 -2.25 18.87
CA ALA A 17 -2.16 -1.03 18.49
C ALA A 17 -3.16 0.12 18.31
N GLU A 18 -2.64 1.35 18.27
CA GLU A 18 -3.43 2.53 17.95
C GLU A 18 -2.65 3.57 17.12
N GLY A 19 -3.38 4.26 16.24
CA GLY A 19 -2.88 5.33 15.39
C GLY A 19 -3.43 6.70 15.81
N GLY A 20 -3.40 7.68 14.90
CA GLY A 20 -3.92 9.02 15.20
C GLY A 20 -5.46 9.08 15.34
N SER A 21 -6.19 8.27 14.57
CA SER A 21 -7.65 8.36 14.46
C SER A 21 -8.38 7.05 14.80
N SER A 22 -7.64 5.98 15.11
CA SER A 22 -8.21 4.66 15.37
C SER A 22 -7.41 3.87 16.38
N ILE A 23 -8.09 2.93 17.03
CA ILE A 23 -7.54 1.90 17.92
C ILE A 23 -7.99 0.53 17.42
N VAL A 24 -7.14 -0.49 17.54
CA VAL A 24 -7.36 -1.81 16.95
C VAL A 24 -7.28 -2.90 18.02
N PHE A 25 -8.25 -3.81 17.99
CA PHE A 25 -8.37 -4.95 18.89
C PHE A 25 -8.43 -6.25 18.09
N PHE A 26 -7.82 -7.32 18.58
CA PHE A 26 -7.89 -8.66 18.01
C PHE A 26 -8.97 -9.48 18.72
N TYR A 27 -9.73 -10.27 17.97
CA TYR A 27 -10.68 -11.21 18.56
C TYR A 27 -9.96 -12.46 19.10
N ASN A 28 -10.01 -12.63 20.41
CA ASN A 28 -9.42 -13.73 21.19
C ASN A 28 -10.50 -14.44 22.04
N GLY A 29 -11.76 -14.38 21.61
CA GLY A 29 -12.89 -15.01 22.28
C GLY A 29 -13.05 -16.50 21.91
N PRO A 30 -14.16 -17.12 22.35
CA PRO A 30 -14.57 -18.45 21.90
C PRO A 30 -14.76 -18.48 20.37
N PRO A 31 -14.69 -19.67 19.72
CA PRO A 31 -14.91 -19.80 18.28
C PRO A 31 -16.20 -19.11 17.84
N ASN A 32 -16.07 -18.16 16.90
CA ASN A 32 -17.18 -17.39 16.39
C ASN A 32 -16.98 -17.12 14.89
N PRO A 33 -17.86 -17.64 14.01
CA PRO A 33 -17.68 -17.55 12.56
C PRO A 33 -17.63 -16.11 12.03
N ASP A 34 -18.22 -15.14 12.74
CA ASP A 34 -18.21 -13.75 12.33
C ASP A 34 -16.91 -13.02 12.70
N PHE A 35 -16.24 -13.44 13.78
CA PHE A 35 -15.11 -12.71 14.39
C PHE A 35 -13.79 -13.50 14.43
N ASP A 36 -13.80 -14.80 14.16
CA ASP A 36 -12.58 -15.60 14.08
C ASP A 36 -11.61 -15.03 13.03
N ALA A 37 -10.33 -14.90 13.41
CA ALA A 37 -9.27 -14.31 12.59
C ALA A 37 -9.58 -12.87 12.10
N THR A 38 -10.26 -12.08 12.93
CA THR A 38 -10.54 -10.66 12.65
C THR A 38 -9.95 -9.73 13.69
N ALA A 39 -9.83 -8.46 13.29
CA ALA A 39 -9.51 -7.34 14.14
C ALA A 39 -10.62 -6.27 14.06
N LEU A 40 -10.99 -5.70 15.19
CA LEU A 40 -11.95 -4.61 15.31
C LEU A 40 -11.20 -3.28 15.38
N ARG A 41 -11.48 -2.40 14.43
CA ARG A 41 -10.94 -1.03 14.39
C ARG A 41 -12.01 -0.04 14.79
N LEU A 42 -11.77 0.66 15.91
CA LEU A 42 -12.67 1.68 16.46
C LEU A 42 -12.12 3.09 16.22
N ARG A 43 -13.02 4.05 16.03
CA ARG A 43 -12.67 5.47 15.90
C ARG A 43 -12.37 6.09 17.26
N LYS A 44 -11.46 7.06 17.27
CA LYS A 44 -11.09 7.82 18.47
C LYS A 44 -11.69 9.22 18.43
N THR A 45 -11.93 9.76 19.61
CA THR A 45 -12.31 11.17 19.81
C THR A 45 -11.33 11.83 20.78
N ALA A 46 -11.00 13.10 20.54
CA ALA A 46 -10.19 13.87 21.48
C ALA A 46 -10.94 14.06 22.79
N ASN A 47 -10.20 14.12 23.91
CA ASN A 47 -10.78 14.23 25.25
C ASN A 47 -11.55 15.54 25.48
N ASP A 48 -11.16 16.62 24.77
CA ASP A 48 -11.71 17.97 24.97
C ASP A 48 -12.83 18.36 23.98
N VAL A 49 -13.21 17.47 23.06
CA VAL A 49 -14.16 17.78 21.99
C VAL A 49 -15.47 17.05 22.25
N PHE A 50 -16.38 17.73 22.95
CA PHE A 50 -17.78 17.35 23.07
C PHE A 50 -18.62 18.22 22.11
N PRO A 51 -18.73 17.87 20.82
CA PRO A 51 -19.71 18.51 19.96
C PRO A 51 -21.09 18.20 20.53
N VAL A 52 -21.93 19.22 20.66
CA VAL A 52 -23.35 19.07 20.96
C VAL A 52 -23.96 18.38 19.74
N ILE A 53 -24.25 17.09 19.86
CA ILE A 53 -24.96 16.34 18.82
C ILE A 53 -26.44 16.46 19.17
N ASP A 54 -27.23 16.89 18.20
CA ASP A 54 -28.68 16.85 18.29
C ASP A 54 -29.12 15.37 18.20
N GLU A 55 -29.47 14.78 19.35
CA GLU A 55 -29.93 13.38 19.44
C GLU A 55 -31.27 13.14 18.71
N SER A 56 -31.90 14.20 18.16
CA SER A 56 -33.19 14.11 17.48
C SER A 56 -33.15 13.65 16.01
N VAL A 57 -31.95 13.47 15.42
CA VAL A 57 -31.81 13.00 14.03
C VAL A 57 -31.41 11.52 14.01
N GLU A 58 -32.40 10.63 13.86
CA GLU A 58 -32.24 9.18 13.65
C GLU A 58 -31.67 8.82 12.26
N GLU A 59 -30.73 9.59 11.72
CA GLU A 59 -30.08 9.20 10.47
C GLU A 59 -29.19 7.96 10.71
N GLU A 60 -29.23 7.00 9.79
CA GLU A 60 -28.36 5.83 9.84
C GLU A 60 -26.90 6.28 9.74
N GLU A 61 -26.05 5.80 10.65
CA GLU A 61 -24.62 6.12 10.57
C GLU A 61 -24.04 5.52 9.27
N PRO A 62 -23.40 6.33 8.39
CA PRO A 62 -22.78 5.81 7.18
C PRO A 62 -21.60 4.90 7.52
N ASP A 63 -21.35 3.93 6.65
CA ASP A 63 -20.19 3.06 6.78
C ASP A 63 -18.88 3.84 6.65
N ASP A 64 -17.79 3.29 7.19
CA ASP A 64 -16.48 3.93 7.11
C ASP A 64 -16.09 4.16 5.64
N PRO A 65 -15.63 5.37 5.25
CA PRO A 65 -15.22 5.65 3.89
C PRO A 65 -14.21 4.66 3.33
N THR A 66 -13.36 4.05 4.16
CA THR A 66 -12.40 3.04 3.70
C THR A 66 -13.07 1.75 3.24
N ILE A 67 -14.18 1.34 3.87
CA ILE A 67 -14.97 0.18 3.45
C ILE A 67 -15.59 0.46 2.08
N LEU A 68 -16.27 1.60 1.97
CA LEU A 68 -16.93 2.00 0.72
C LEU A 68 -15.93 2.13 -0.43
N PHE A 69 -14.76 2.72 -0.17
CA PHE A 69 -13.71 2.84 -1.17
C PHE A 69 -13.15 1.47 -1.59
N GLN A 70 -12.88 0.56 -0.65
CA GLN A 70 -12.43 -0.79 -1.00
C GLN A 70 -13.46 -1.52 -1.86
N HIS A 71 -14.73 -1.52 -1.46
CA HIS A 71 -15.78 -2.29 -2.13
C HIS A 71 -16.19 -1.70 -3.48
N GLN A 72 -16.27 -0.37 -3.58
CA GLN A 72 -16.77 0.29 -4.79
C GLN A 72 -15.67 0.71 -5.78
N VAL A 73 -14.39 0.70 -5.37
CA VAL A 73 -13.25 1.11 -6.20
C VAL A 73 -12.23 -0.01 -6.32
N ILE A 74 -11.59 -0.43 -5.22
CA ILE A 74 -10.46 -1.37 -5.27
C ILE A 74 -10.88 -2.77 -5.73
N GLN A 75 -12.00 -3.30 -5.24
CA GLN A 75 -12.52 -4.62 -5.63
C GLN A 75 -12.91 -4.73 -7.11
N ARG A 76 -13.07 -3.59 -7.81
CA ARG A 76 -13.31 -3.58 -9.26
C ARG A 76 -12.03 -3.80 -10.09
N LEU A 77 -10.86 -3.66 -9.46
CA LEU A 77 -9.54 -3.77 -10.11
C LEU A 77 -8.71 -4.95 -9.58
N MET A 78 -8.86 -5.27 -8.30
CA MET A 78 -8.14 -6.32 -7.60
C MET A 78 -9.12 -7.43 -7.18
N PRO A 79 -8.85 -8.70 -7.48
CA PRO A 79 -9.65 -9.82 -6.98
C PRO A 79 -9.84 -9.75 -5.46
N ALA A 80 -11.06 -9.99 -4.98
CA ALA A 80 -11.41 -9.89 -3.57
C ALA A 80 -10.61 -10.86 -2.67
N GLU A 81 -10.18 -11.99 -3.21
CA GLU A 81 -9.30 -12.96 -2.52
C GLU A 81 -7.92 -12.40 -2.15
N TYR A 82 -7.45 -11.35 -2.83
CA TYR A 82 -6.20 -10.66 -2.49
C TYR A 82 -6.43 -9.43 -1.62
N LEU A 83 -7.64 -9.17 -1.13
CA LEU A 83 -7.97 -8.01 -0.31
C LEU A 83 -8.34 -8.46 1.10
N PRO A 84 -8.03 -7.64 2.12
CA PRO A 84 -8.53 -7.93 3.46
C PRO A 84 -10.04 -7.81 3.47
N ARG A 85 -10.71 -8.65 4.25
CA ARG A 85 -12.10 -8.40 4.66
C ARG A 85 -12.14 -7.03 5.33
N LEU A 86 -13.07 -6.18 4.92
CA LEU A 86 -13.37 -4.90 5.57
C LEU A 86 -14.89 -4.72 5.58
N ASP A 87 -15.51 -5.05 6.71
CA ASP A 87 -16.96 -4.96 6.86
C ASP A 87 -17.35 -3.95 7.94
N ALA A 88 -18.54 -3.37 7.79
CA ALA A 88 -19.17 -2.64 8.87
C ALA A 88 -19.69 -3.64 9.91
N VAL A 89 -19.36 -3.39 11.18
CA VAL A 89 -19.86 -4.15 12.32
C VAL A 89 -20.60 -3.22 13.27
N ARG A 90 -21.75 -3.66 13.78
CA ARG A 90 -22.51 -2.93 14.78
C ARG A 90 -21.77 -2.97 16.12
N VAL A 91 -21.72 -1.83 16.80
CA VAL A 91 -21.19 -1.69 18.16
C VAL A 91 -22.21 -0.94 19.01
N GLY A 92 -22.19 -1.19 20.33
CA GLY A 92 -23.09 -0.56 21.29
C GLY A 92 -22.34 0.33 22.27
N LYS A 93 -22.97 1.42 22.72
CA LYS A 93 -22.37 2.37 23.66
C LYS A 93 -21.86 1.70 24.95
N GLU A 94 -22.72 0.93 25.62
CA GLU A 94 -22.37 0.23 26.87
C GLU A 94 -21.20 -0.75 26.66
N TRP A 95 -21.24 -1.48 25.54
CA TRP A 95 -20.19 -2.41 25.15
C TRP A 95 -18.84 -1.70 24.91
N LEU A 96 -18.86 -0.54 24.24
CA LEU A 96 -17.67 0.28 24.00
C LEU A 96 -17.13 0.90 25.30
N GLU A 97 -17.99 1.32 26.21
CA GLU A 97 -17.61 1.84 27.53
C GLU A 97 -16.90 0.77 28.37
N GLU A 98 -17.41 -0.47 28.35
CA GLU A 98 -16.76 -1.60 29.02
C GLU A 98 -15.42 -1.97 28.36
N LEU A 99 -15.38 -2.06 27.02
CA LEU A 99 -14.13 -2.32 26.30
C LEU A 99 -13.06 -1.26 26.62
N LYS A 100 -13.46 0.01 26.63
CA LYS A 100 -12.61 1.15 27.00
C LYS A 100 -12.05 0.95 28.40
N LYS A 101 -12.92 0.70 29.38
CA LYS A 101 -12.53 0.49 30.78
C LYS A 101 -11.52 -0.65 30.95
N LEU A 102 -11.70 -1.76 30.23
CA LEU A 102 -10.81 -2.93 30.32
C LEU A 102 -9.40 -2.66 29.75
N ASN A 103 -9.30 -1.80 28.74
CA ASN A 103 -8.07 -1.65 27.97
C ASN A 103 -7.37 -0.31 28.17
N GLU A 104 -7.98 0.65 28.88
CA GLU A 104 -7.42 1.99 29.03
C GLU A 104 -6.01 1.94 29.61
N GLU A 105 -5.78 1.21 30.71
CA GLU A 105 -4.44 1.11 31.34
C GLU A 105 -3.37 0.44 30.48
N ILE A 106 -3.75 -0.29 29.42
CA ILE A 106 -2.82 -0.95 28.49
C ILE A 106 -2.31 0.05 27.44
N ARG A 107 -3.07 1.12 27.18
CA ARG A 107 -2.73 2.11 26.16
C ARG A 107 -1.50 2.93 26.57
N PRO A 108 -0.61 3.31 25.62
CA PRO A 108 0.51 4.20 25.91
C PRO A 108 0.04 5.51 26.56
N LEU A 109 0.78 6.00 27.57
CA LEU A 109 0.39 7.18 28.35
C LEU A 109 0.09 8.40 27.47
N GLU A 110 0.97 8.70 26.51
CA GLU A 110 0.82 9.80 25.55
C GLU A 110 -0.47 9.72 24.69
N ARG A 111 -1.01 8.51 24.48
CA ARG A 111 -2.25 8.31 23.72
C ARG A 111 -3.47 8.54 24.59
N ARG A 112 -3.44 8.04 25.83
CA ARG A 112 -4.51 8.22 26.83
C ARG A 112 -4.79 9.70 27.11
N GLU A 113 -3.73 10.48 27.25
CA GLU A 113 -3.82 11.92 27.51
C GLU A 113 -4.47 12.68 26.35
N LYS A 114 -4.31 12.19 25.12
CA LYS A 114 -4.76 12.86 23.90
C LYS A 114 -6.20 12.52 23.50
N ASP A 115 -6.56 11.25 23.54
CA ASP A 115 -7.80 10.73 22.94
C ASP A 115 -8.28 9.42 23.57
N GLY A 116 -9.51 9.03 23.27
CA GLY A 116 -10.10 7.75 23.69
C GLY A 116 -11.05 7.16 22.66
N ILE A 117 -11.53 5.94 22.94
CA ILE A 117 -12.58 5.29 22.13
C ILE A 117 -13.79 6.21 22.05
N ASP A 118 -14.28 6.48 20.84
CA ASP A 118 -15.53 7.22 20.65
C ASP A 118 -16.75 6.30 20.87
N VAL A 119 -17.25 6.29 22.10
CA VAL A 119 -18.36 5.44 22.55
C VAL A 119 -19.72 5.81 21.94
N ARG A 120 -19.80 6.91 21.18
CA ARG A 120 -21.03 7.35 20.49
C ARG A 120 -21.23 6.66 19.14
N LYS A 121 -20.18 6.03 18.62
CA LYS A 121 -20.22 5.31 17.35
C LYS A 121 -21.11 4.07 17.47
N ARG A 122 -21.93 3.85 16.44
CA ARG A 122 -22.83 2.69 16.30
C ARG A 122 -22.29 1.68 15.30
N LYS A 123 -21.35 2.10 14.44
CA LYS A 123 -20.62 1.24 13.51
C LYS A 123 -19.11 1.33 13.75
N ALA A 124 -18.44 0.20 13.53
CA ALA A 124 -16.99 0.07 13.52
C ALA A 124 -16.55 -0.71 12.27
N VAL A 125 -15.23 -0.82 12.08
CA VAL A 125 -14.66 -1.59 10.97
C VAL A 125 -14.16 -2.93 11.49
N LEU A 126 -14.68 -4.01 10.93
CA LEU A 126 -14.16 -5.36 11.14
C LEU A 126 -13.22 -5.71 9.98
N ALA A 127 -11.96 -5.98 10.31
CA ALA A 127 -10.91 -6.26 9.33
C ALA A 127 -10.38 -7.69 9.48
N THR A 128 -9.84 -8.28 8.41
CA THR A 128 -9.02 -9.50 8.55
C THR A 128 -7.85 -9.23 9.49
N ASP A 129 -7.58 -10.14 10.41
CA ASP A 129 -6.32 -10.14 11.15
C ASP A 129 -5.21 -10.72 10.27
N LEU A 130 -4.34 -9.82 9.81
CA LEU A 130 -3.28 -10.14 8.86
C LEU A 130 -2.01 -10.63 9.53
N VAL A 131 -1.78 -10.26 10.80
CA VAL A 131 -0.52 -10.53 11.49
C VAL A 131 -0.67 -11.49 12.67
N GLY A 132 -1.85 -11.55 13.28
CA GLY A 132 -2.14 -12.48 14.36
C GLY A 132 -2.67 -13.84 13.87
N GLY A 133 -3.14 -14.60 14.86
CA GLY A 133 -3.29 -16.06 14.80
C GLY A 133 -2.21 -16.77 15.61
N THR A 134 -2.59 -17.87 16.26
CA THR A 134 -1.64 -18.77 16.94
C THR A 134 -1.11 -19.76 15.91
N ASN A 135 0.20 -20.02 15.94
CA ASN A 135 0.85 -21.12 15.20
C ASN A 135 1.23 -20.80 13.75
N GLY A 136 1.95 -19.70 13.48
CA GLY A 136 2.45 -19.39 12.12
C GLY A 136 3.41 -18.21 12.04
N PHE A 137 3.76 -17.81 10.81
CA PHE A 137 4.46 -16.55 10.56
C PHE A 137 3.88 -15.80 9.36
N THR A 138 4.08 -14.49 9.35
CA THR A 138 3.60 -13.57 8.33
C THR A 138 4.75 -12.72 7.83
N VAL A 139 4.77 -12.44 6.53
CA VAL A 139 5.76 -11.57 5.89
C VAL A 139 5.05 -10.40 5.22
N GLU A 140 5.45 -9.17 5.57
CA GLU A 140 5.08 -7.97 4.83
C GLU A 140 6.22 -7.61 3.87
N ILE A 141 5.92 -7.48 2.59
CA ILE A 141 6.85 -6.98 1.57
C ILE A 141 6.27 -5.72 0.95
N LYS A 142 7.08 -4.66 0.82
CA LYS A 142 6.76 -3.51 -0.06
C LYS A 142 7.40 -3.75 -1.42
N PRO A 143 6.64 -4.27 -2.41
CA PRO A 143 7.24 -4.75 -3.66
C PRO A 143 7.73 -3.58 -4.53
N LYS A 144 7.16 -2.38 -4.35
CA LYS A 144 7.43 -1.18 -5.17
C LYS A 144 6.97 -1.40 -6.63
N TRP A 145 7.60 -0.68 -7.56
CA TRP A 145 7.19 -0.59 -8.95
C TRP A 145 7.68 -1.80 -9.75
N GLY A 146 6.76 -2.59 -10.28
CA GLY A 146 7.02 -3.82 -11.03
C GLY A 146 7.11 -3.64 -12.54
N PHE A 147 7.47 -2.45 -13.03
CA PHE A 147 7.59 -2.16 -14.45
C PHE A 147 8.60 -1.04 -14.74
N LEU A 148 9.08 -0.98 -15.99
CA LEU A 148 9.76 0.18 -16.57
C LEU A 148 8.76 1.02 -17.39
N PRO A 149 8.84 2.36 -17.34
CA PRO A 149 7.93 3.25 -18.07
C PRO A 149 8.05 3.10 -19.59
N SER A 150 6.96 3.40 -20.29
CA SER A 150 6.95 3.45 -21.76
C SER A 150 7.92 4.53 -22.26
N PRO A 151 8.73 4.27 -23.30
CA PRO A 151 9.62 5.27 -23.86
C PRO A 151 8.91 6.42 -24.58
N THR A 152 7.63 6.24 -24.98
CA THR A 152 6.87 7.18 -25.83
C THR A 152 6.89 8.60 -25.27
N HIS A 153 6.64 8.74 -23.98
CA HIS A 153 6.40 10.03 -23.32
C HIS A 153 7.61 10.58 -22.56
N LEU A 154 8.72 9.84 -22.56
CA LEU A 154 9.94 10.25 -21.88
C LEU A 154 10.73 11.23 -22.73
N SER A 155 11.32 12.24 -22.09
CA SER A 155 12.23 13.16 -22.74
C SER A 155 13.48 12.45 -23.26
N ILE A 156 14.13 13.01 -24.29
CA ILE A 156 15.38 12.46 -24.84
C ILE A 156 16.46 12.34 -23.76
N ALA A 157 16.48 13.27 -22.79
CA ALA A 157 17.48 13.30 -21.73
C ALA A 157 17.28 12.19 -20.68
N THR A 158 16.03 11.87 -20.33
CA THR A 158 15.71 10.91 -19.26
C THR A 158 15.47 9.50 -19.77
N ARG A 159 15.03 9.35 -21.03
CA ARG A 159 14.65 8.08 -21.64
C ARG A 159 15.72 6.99 -21.46
N PRO A 160 17.01 7.19 -21.80
CA PRO A 160 18.00 6.12 -21.69
C PRO A 160 18.14 5.54 -20.29
N VAL A 161 17.94 6.36 -19.25
CA VAL A 161 18.06 5.92 -17.86
C VAL A 161 16.76 5.28 -17.38
N LYS A 162 15.62 5.94 -17.58
CA LYS A 162 14.31 5.46 -17.10
C LYS A 162 13.85 4.16 -17.76
N THR A 163 14.28 3.87 -18.99
CA THR A 163 13.95 2.62 -19.68
C THR A 163 14.94 1.48 -19.41
N ASN A 164 16.01 1.71 -18.64
CA ASN A 164 17.00 0.69 -18.30
C ASN A 164 17.11 0.42 -16.80
N THR A 165 16.80 1.41 -15.95
CA THR A 165 16.89 1.26 -14.49
C THR A 165 15.52 1.53 -13.86
N CYS A 166 15.07 0.63 -12.99
CA CYS A 166 13.77 0.81 -12.33
C CYS A 166 13.77 1.99 -11.36
N ARG A 167 12.57 2.54 -11.12
CA ARG A 167 12.34 3.69 -10.24
C ARG A 167 12.90 3.50 -8.83
N PHE A 168 12.84 2.28 -8.29
CA PHE A 168 13.37 1.97 -6.96
C PHE A 168 14.90 2.01 -6.92
N CYS A 169 15.59 1.34 -7.85
CA CYS A 169 17.05 1.33 -7.88
C CYS A 169 17.63 2.74 -8.03
N MET A 170 17.04 3.57 -8.88
CA MET A 170 17.44 4.98 -8.99
C MET A 170 17.21 5.77 -7.70
N HIS A 171 16.07 5.58 -7.04
CA HIS A 171 15.72 6.28 -5.80
C HIS A 171 16.59 5.84 -4.62
N SER A 172 16.87 4.54 -4.52
CA SER A 172 17.75 3.97 -3.50
C SER A 172 19.16 4.55 -3.61
N HIS A 173 19.65 4.78 -4.83
CA HIS A 173 20.91 5.49 -5.03
C HIS A 173 20.88 6.92 -4.49
N LEU A 174 19.85 7.71 -4.86
CA LEU A 174 19.71 9.07 -4.34
C LEU A 174 19.68 9.08 -2.81
N LYS A 175 18.81 8.27 -2.20
CA LYS A 175 18.67 8.16 -0.74
C LYS A 175 19.98 7.75 -0.06
N SER A 176 20.68 6.77 -0.62
CA SER A 176 22.00 6.35 -0.12
C SER A 176 23.04 7.48 -0.21
N SER A 177 23.03 8.26 -1.30
CA SER A 177 23.90 9.44 -1.44
C SER A 177 23.58 10.55 -0.43
N GLU A 178 22.34 10.58 0.08
CA GLU A 178 21.87 11.48 1.13
C GLU A 178 22.07 10.91 2.55
N GLY A 179 22.69 9.73 2.68
CA GLY A 179 23.00 9.08 3.96
C GLY A 179 21.82 8.30 4.57
N GLU A 180 20.75 8.06 3.83
CA GLU A 180 19.63 7.22 4.28
C GLU A 180 19.92 5.72 4.10
N GLU A 181 19.50 4.90 5.07
CA GLU A 181 19.49 3.45 4.95
C GLU A 181 18.40 3.01 3.96
N VAL A 182 18.80 2.20 2.96
CA VAL A 182 17.91 1.70 1.90
C VAL A 182 18.20 0.24 1.56
N SER A 183 17.25 -0.44 0.91
CA SER A 183 17.48 -1.79 0.38
C SER A 183 18.34 -1.80 -0.87
N LEU A 184 19.65 -1.56 -0.70
CA LEU A 184 20.62 -1.75 -1.77
C LEU A 184 20.63 -3.22 -2.24
N GLY A 185 20.77 -3.43 -3.54
CA GLY A 185 20.75 -4.77 -4.14
C GLY A 185 19.34 -5.34 -4.41
N TYR A 186 18.29 -4.84 -3.75
CA TYR A 186 16.91 -5.22 -4.07
C TYR A 186 16.44 -4.54 -5.36
N CYS A 187 15.98 -5.34 -6.32
CA CYS A 187 15.37 -4.88 -7.56
C CYS A 187 13.91 -5.38 -7.61
N PRO A 188 12.90 -4.50 -7.60
CA PRO A 188 11.51 -4.89 -7.79
C PRO A 188 11.31 -5.76 -9.03
N LEU A 189 11.94 -5.43 -10.16
CA LEU A 189 11.73 -6.20 -11.40
C LEU A 189 12.21 -7.66 -11.29
N ASP A 190 13.14 -7.95 -10.38
CA ASP A 190 13.53 -9.33 -10.07
C ASP A 190 12.41 -10.05 -9.29
N LEU A 191 11.77 -9.38 -8.31
CA LEU A 191 10.61 -9.90 -7.57
C LEU A 191 9.39 -10.13 -8.48
N TYR A 192 9.11 -9.21 -9.40
CA TYR A 192 7.99 -9.30 -10.34
C TYR A 192 8.28 -10.23 -11.54
N SER A 193 9.48 -10.81 -11.66
CA SER A 193 9.92 -11.46 -12.89
C SER A 193 9.19 -12.75 -13.26
N GLY A 194 8.57 -13.44 -12.28
CA GLY A 194 8.07 -14.81 -12.47
C GLY A 194 9.17 -15.84 -12.76
N GLN A 195 10.45 -15.48 -12.55
CA GLN A 195 11.59 -16.38 -12.70
C GLN A 195 12.16 -16.71 -11.33
N GLU A 196 12.23 -18.00 -11.00
CA GLU A 196 12.60 -18.49 -9.68
C GLU A 196 13.92 -17.88 -9.17
N ASP A 197 14.99 -17.94 -9.97
CA ASP A 197 16.32 -17.45 -9.60
C ASP A 197 16.33 -15.95 -9.29
N ARG A 198 15.57 -15.16 -10.07
CA ARG A 198 15.47 -13.71 -9.89
C ARG A 198 14.64 -13.37 -8.66
N ILE A 199 13.54 -14.10 -8.41
CA ILE A 199 12.75 -13.92 -7.19
C ILE A 199 13.58 -14.28 -5.96
N LYS A 200 14.30 -15.41 -5.97
CA LYS A 200 15.24 -15.79 -4.90
C LYS A 200 16.27 -14.69 -4.64
N LYS A 201 16.89 -14.15 -5.70
CA LYS A 201 17.82 -13.01 -5.60
C LYS A 201 17.17 -11.80 -4.93
N ALA A 202 15.94 -11.44 -5.31
CA ALA A 202 15.22 -10.32 -4.71
C ALA A 202 14.90 -10.56 -3.23
N LEU A 203 14.47 -11.77 -2.87
CA LEU A 203 14.19 -12.17 -1.48
C LEU A 203 15.45 -12.17 -0.62
N HIS A 204 16.57 -12.68 -1.15
CA HIS A 204 17.85 -12.65 -0.45
C HIS A 204 18.30 -11.21 -0.19
N ALA A 205 18.17 -10.31 -1.17
CA ALA A 205 18.49 -8.90 -0.98
C ALA A 205 17.60 -8.23 0.09
N LEU A 206 16.29 -8.53 0.10
CA LEU A 206 15.38 -8.03 1.14
C LEU A 206 15.78 -8.54 2.53
N TRP A 207 16.10 -9.83 2.64
CA TRP A 207 16.54 -10.45 3.89
C TRP A 207 17.85 -9.84 4.40
N ASP A 208 18.87 -9.76 3.54
CA ASP A 208 20.20 -9.28 3.90
C ASP A 208 20.12 -7.82 4.39
N VAL A 209 19.29 -7.00 3.77
CA VAL A 209 19.01 -5.63 4.23
C VAL A 209 18.26 -5.62 5.56
N TRP A 210 17.21 -6.44 5.70
CA TRP A 210 16.42 -6.52 6.93
C TRP A 210 17.28 -6.89 8.14
N ILE A 211 18.21 -7.84 7.96
CA ILE A 211 19.20 -8.22 8.97
C ILE A 211 20.20 -7.08 9.22
N GLY A 212 20.82 -6.56 8.15
CA GLY A 212 21.88 -5.56 8.23
C GLY A 212 21.42 -4.24 8.86
N SER A 213 20.15 -3.88 8.67
CA SER A 213 19.55 -2.66 9.22
C SER A 213 18.83 -2.89 10.56
N SER A 214 18.91 -4.10 11.13
CA SER A 214 18.16 -4.48 12.34
C SER A 214 16.65 -4.18 12.25
N GLY A 215 16.08 -4.34 11.05
CA GLY A 215 14.66 -4.11 10.78
C GLY A 215 14.24 -2.65 10.62
N SER A 216 15.17 -1.70 10.58
CA SER A 216 14.87 -0.26 10.36
C SER A 216 14.28 0.03 8.97
N VAL A 217 14.71 -0.70 7.93
CA VAL A 217 14.28 -0.50 6.54
C VAL A 217 12.94 -1.20 6.30
N ASN A 218 11.96 -0.46 5.78
CA ASN A 218 10.55 -0.88 5.76
C ASN A 218 10.13 -1.74 4.55
N ASN A 219 11.07 -2.27 3.78
CA ASN A 219 10.76 -3.10 2.61
C ASN A 219 10.36 -4.53 2.97
N LEU A 220 10.82 -5.04 4.12
CA LEU A 220 10.52 -6.37 4.64
C LEU A 220 10.20 -6.26 6.13
N ARG A 221 9.09 -6.86 6.57
CA ARG A 221 8.83 -7.13 7.99
C ARG A 221 8.37 -8.56 8.16
N VAL A 222 8.72 -9.15 9.29
CA VAL A 222 8.34 -10.51 9.65
C VAL A 222 7.64 -10.49 10.99
N PHE A 223 6.51 -11.19 11.07
CA PHE A 223 5.74 -11.37 12.28
C PHE A 223 5.65 -12.86 12.60
N VAL A 224 5.82 -13.24 13.86
CA VAL A 224 5.67 -14.61 14.34
C VAL A 224 4.66 -14.59 15.48
N ASP A 225 3.59 -15.39 15.34
CA ASP A 225 2.50 -15.47 16.32
C ASP A 225 1.99 -14.08 16.75
N GLY A 226 1.77 -13.16 15.79
CA GLY A 226 1.29 -11.80 16.03
C GLY A 226 2.33 -10.77 16.45
N GLN A 227 3.59 -11.17 16.69
CA GLN A 227 4.64 -10.26 17.17
C GLN A 227 5.66 -9.96 16.09
N ILE A 228 6.01 -8.69 15.93
CA ILE A 228 7.07 -8.27 15.01
C ILE A 228 8.41 -8.84 15.47
N VAL A 229 9.17 -9.40 14.53
CA VAL A 229 10.53 -9.89 14.77
C VAL A 229 11.50 -8.73 14.56
N SER A 230 12.30 -8.45 15.58
CA SER A 230 13.42 -7.49 15.52
C SER A 230 14.71 -8.26 15.21
N PRO A 231 15.20 -8.24 13.95
CA PRO A 231 16.39 -8.98 13.57
C PRO A 231 17.67 -8.31 14.09
N SER A 232 18.75 -9.09 14.13
CA SER A 232 20.12 -8.59 14.31
C SER A 232 21.09 -9.54 13.61
N LEU A 233 22.38 -9.19 13.64
CA LEU A 233 23.47 -10.07 13.17
C LEU A 233 23.65 -11.35 14.00
N LEU A 234 22.97 -11.48 15.14
CA LEU A 234 22.97 -12.70 15.95
C LEU A 234 21.83 -13.62 15.52
N PRO A 235 22.10 -14.88 15.09
CA PRO A 235 21.04 -15.83 14.70
C PRO A 235 19.98 -16.07 15.77
N SER A 236 20.34 -15.94 17.05
CA SER A 236 19.41 -16.10 18.18
C SER A 236 18.27 -15.08 18.19
N SER A 237 18.45 -13.90 17.58
CA SER A 237 17.36 -12.91 17.42
C SER A 237 16.22 -13.41 16.55
N LEU A 238 16.49 -14.41 15.69
CA LEU A 238 15.53 -15.05 14.80
C LEU A 238 14.97 -16.35 15.36
N ALA A 239 15.27 -16.70 16.62
CA ALA A 239 14.79 -17.95 17.23
C ALA A 239 13.28 -18.18 17.12
N PRO A 240 12.39 -17.16 17.25
CA PRO A 240 10.96 -17.35 17.02
C PRO A 240 10.64 -17.80 15.59
N LEU A 241 11.26 -17.18 14.59
CA LEU A 241 11.06 -17.51 13.18
C LEU A 241 11.67 -18.87 12.82
N ALA A 242 12.88 -19.15 13.33
CA ALA A 242 13.58 -20.42 13.10
C ALA A 242 12.73 -21.64 13.49
N LYS A 243 11.91 -21.53 14.55
CA LYS A 243 10.98 -22.59 14.99
C LYS A 243 9.81 -22.83 14.02
N LYS A 244 9.53 -21.90 13.11
CA LYS A 244 8.45 -21.99 12.13
C LYS A 244 8.95 -22.41 10.74
N LEU A 245 10.26 -22.32 10.49
CA LEU A 245 10.86 -22.65 9.20
C LEU A 245 11.21 -24.14 9.11
N PRO A 246 11.10 -24.75 7.92
CA PRO A 246 11.47 -26.15 7.69
C PRO A 246 13.00 -26.29 7.59
N LEU A 247 13.69 -26.28 8.73
CA LEU A 247 15.15 -26.38 8.77
C LEU A 247 15.64 -27.85 8.62
N PRO A 248 16.73 -28.11 7.86
CA PRO A 248 17.20 -29.47 7.58
C PRO A 248 17.70 -30.26 8.80
N ASP A 249 18.31 -29.57 9.77
CA ASP A 249 18.87 -30.18 10.99
C ASP A 249 18.39 -29.42 12.24
N PRO A 250 17.47 -29.99 13.03
CA PRO A 250 16.99 -29.37 14.27
C PRO A 250 18.04 -29.37 15.41
N SER A 251 19.12 -30.14 15.28
CA SER A 251 20.08 -30.39 16.37
C SER A 251 21.23 -29.38 16.42
N SER A 252 21.44 -28.58 15.38
CA SER A 252 22.43 -27.51 15.33
C SER A 252 21.76 -26.13 15.21
N PRO A 253 22.31 -25.08 15.87
CA PRO A 253 21.78 -23.73 15.70
C PRO A 253 21.98 -23.28 14.25
N PRO A 254 20.92 -22.82 13.56
CA PRO A 254 21.01 -22.49 12.15
C PRO A 254 21.85 -21.23 11.93
N SER A 255 22.64 -21.21 10.86
CA SER A 255 23.34 -20.01 10.41
C SER A 255 22.36 -18.99 9.84
N LEU A 256 22.75 -17.70 9.76
CA LEU A 256 21.92 -16.68 9.10
C LEU A 256 21.64 -17.03 7.64
N THR A 257 22.61 -17.62 6.94
CA THR A 257 22.43 -18.11 5.56
C THR A 257 21.41 -19.24 5.50
N GLY A 258 21.52 -20.24 6.39
CA GLY A 258 20.55 -21.34 6.42
C GLY A 258 19.13 -20.87 6.75
N LEU A 259 18.98 -19.86 7.63
CA LEU A 259 17.69 -19.24 7.91
C LEU A 259 17.15 -18.46 6.71
N ARG A 260 18.00 -17.73 5.99
CA ARG A 260 17.61 -17.00 4.77
C ARG A 260 17.09 -17.95 3.71
N ASP A 261 17.81 -19.04 3.46
CA ASP A 261 17.48 -19.99 2.41
C ASP A 261 16.16 -20.70 2.76
N ALA A 262 15.99 -21.16 4.01
CA ALA A 262 14.74 -21.75 4.49
C ALA A 262 13.55 -20.76 4.48
N PHE A 263 13.78 -19.50 4.82
CA PHE A 263 12.78 -18.42 4.72
C PHE A 263 12.35 -18.20 3.27
N THR A 264 13.32 -18.13 2.37
CA THR A 264 13.10 -17.92 0.93
C THR A 264 12.32 -19.08 0.35
N ASP A 265 12.72 -20.32 0.63
CA ASP A 265 12.04 -21.52 0.16
C ASP A 265 10.60 -21.62 0.69
N ALA A 266 10.33 -21.14 1.91
CA ALA A 266 8.98 -21.16 2.48
C ALA A 266 8.01 -20.21 1.75
N ILE A 267 8.47 -19.02 1.34
CA ILE A 267 7.59 -17.99 0.75
C ILE A 267 7.59 -17.97 -0.78
N LEU A 268 8.61 -18.54 -1.41
CA LEU A 268 8.77 -18.55 -2.86
C LEU A 268 7.57 -19.17 -3.61
N PRO A 269 6.97 -20.30 -3.18
CA PRO A 269 5.79 -20.84 -3.86
C PRO A 269 4.62 -19.87 -3.91
N LEU A 270 4.38 -19.08 -2.84
CA LEU A 270 3.31 -18.08 -2.86
C LEU A 270 3.56 -17.00 -3.93
N LEU A 271 4.81 -16.62 -4.15
CA LEU A 271 5.17 -15.58 -5.12
C LEU A 271 5.21 -16.09 -6.57
N MET A 272 5.45 -17.38 -6.76
CA MET A 272 5.47 -18.05 -8.07
C MET A 272 4.07 -18.45 -8.52
N ASP A 273 3.28 -19.06 -7.63
CA ASP A 273 2.03 -19.72 -7.97
C ASP A 273 0.83 -18.77 -7.92
N ILE A 274 0.88 -17.73 -7.07
CA ILE A 274 -0.22 -16.77 -6.91
C ILE A 274 0.07 -15.53 -7.76
N PRO A 275 -0.75 -15.22 -8.78
CA PRO A 275 -0.45 -14.17 -9.78
C PRO A 275 -0.65 -12.74 -9.27
N VAL A 276 -0.67 -12.50 -7.95
CA VAL A 276 -0.92 -11.18 -7.35
C VAL A 276 0.10 -10.12 -7.79
N LEU A 277 1.38 -10.49 -7.90
CA LEU A 277 2.42 -9.58 -8.41
C LEU A 277 2.18 -9.23 -9.89
N ARG A 278 1.69 -10.16 -10.70
CA ARG A 278 1.34 -9.91 -12.10
C ARG A 278 0.16 -8.95 -12.22
N VAL A 279 -0.87 -9.12 -11.39
CA VAL A 279 -2.02 -8.21 -11.29
C VAL A 279 -1.54 -6.81 -10.90
N LEU A 280 -0.71 -6.70 -9.85
CA LEU A 280 -0.14 -5.43 -9.40
C LEU A 280 0.68 -4.73 -10.49
N SER A 281 1.62 -5.43 -11.13
CA SER A 281 2.44 -4.85 -12.21
C SER A 281 1.58 -4.34 -13.37
N THR A 282 0.55 -5.11 -13.75
CA THR A 282 -0.40 -4.71 -14.81
C THR A 282 -1.15 -3.44 -14.43
N LEU A 283 -1.70 -3.36 -13.22
CA LEU A 283 -2.41 -2.18 -12.73
C LEU A 283 -1.49 -0.96 -12.64
N GLN A 284 -0.28 -1.13 -12.09
CA GLN A 284 0.71 -0.06 -11.98
C GLN A 284 1.06 0.53 -13.36
N ARG A 285 1.30 -0.33 -14.35
CA ARG A 285 1.66 0.06 -15.72
C ARG A 285 0.51 0.74 -16.44
N ASN A 286 -0.67 0.13 -16.45
CA ASN A 286 -1.81 0.62 -17.23
C ASN A 286 -2.34 1.95 -16.67
N LEU A 287 -2.40 2.08 -15.34
CA LEU A 287 -2.82 3.32 -14.70
C LEU A 287 -1.76 4.44 -14.79
N ASP A 288 -0.51 4.12 -15.13
CA ASP A 288 0.57 5.08 -15.41
C ASP A 288 1.14 4.94 -16.83
N ALA A 289 0.23 4.98 -17.81
CA ALA A 289 0.59 4.82 -19.22
C ALA A 289 1.54 5.90 -19.75
N LEU A 290 1.49 7.10 -19.16
CA LEU A 290 2.21 8.28 -19.67
C LEU A 290 3.54 8.55 -18.97
N ASP A 291 3.83 7.86 -17.86
CA ASP A 291 4.80 8.34 -16.87
C ASP A 291 4.46 9.77 -16.37
N VAL A 292 5.09 10.20 -15.27
CA VAL A 292 4.88 11.57 -14.75
C VAL A 292 5.35 12.65 -15.72
N GLU A 293 6.35 12.36 -16.58
CA GLU A 293 6.81 13.29 -17.62
C GLU A 293 5.73 13.54 -18.67
N GLY A 294 5.13 12.48 -19.22
CA GLY A 294 4.05 12.59 -20.19
C GLY A 294 2.82 13.26 -19.61
N LEU A 295 2.45 12.90 -18.37
CA LEU A 295 1.34 13.54 -17.67
C LEU A 295 1.58 15.05 -17.48
N SER A 296 2.81 15.46 -17.18
CA SER A 296 3.17 16.88 -17.02
C SER A 296 3.12 17.66 -18.34
N VAL A 297 3.49 17.02 -19.46
CA VAL A 297 3.34 17.60 -20.80
C VAL A 297 1.86 17.76 -21.16
N LEU A 298 1.05 16.72 -20.96
CA LEU A 298 -0.39 16.75 -21.23
C LEU A 298 -1.10 17.82 -20.38
N TRP A 299 -0.74 17.94 -19.10
CA TRP A 299 -1.24 18.98 -18.21
C TRP A 299 -0.97 20.38 -18.75
N SER A 300 0.25 20.61 -19.23
CA SER A 300 0.65 21.89 -19.82
C SER A 300 -0.15 22.22 -21.08
N GLN A 301 -0.41 21.23 -21.94
CA GLN A 301 -1.21 21.37 -23.15
C GLN A 301 -2.69 21.67 -22.85
N ALA A 302 -3.27 20.95 -21.89
CA ALA A 302 -4.65 21.17 -21.45
C ALA A 302 -4.83 22.58 -20.89
N TYR A 303 -3.88 23.05 -20.06
CA TYR A 303 -3.91 24.40 -19.50
C TYR A 303 -3.75 25.49 -20.58
N ALA A 304 -2.84 25.28 -21.54
CA ALA A 304 -2.67 26.20 -22.66
C ALA A 304 -3.94 26.32 -23.51
N SER A 305 -4.66 25.21 -23.72
CA SER A 305 -5.91 25.17 -24.49
C SER A 305 -7.03 25.95 -23.80
N VAL A 306 -7.18 25.78 -22.47
CA VAL A 306 -8.15 26.53 -21.67
C VAL A 306 -7.85 28.03 -21.67
N ASN A 307 -6.58 28.40 -21.52
CA ASN A 307 -6.18 29.81 -21.55
C ASN A 307 -6.39 30.44 -22.93
N ALA A 308 -6.07 29.71 -24.01
CA ALA A 308 -6.31 30.19 -25.38
C ALA A 308 -7.80 30.47 -25.60
N GLN A 309 -8.69 29.60 -25.12
CA GLN A 309 -10.14 29.81 -25.18
C GLN A 309 -10.57 31.04 -24.37
N ALA A 310 -10.05 31.23 -23.16
CA ALA A 310 -10.37 32.39 -22.32
C ALA A 310 -9.91 33.74 -22.93
N VAL A 311 -8.80 33.76 -23.68
CA VAL A 311 -8.35 34.95 -24.42
C VAL A 311 -9.27 35.25 -25.60
N VAL A 312 -9.74 34.21 -26.31
CA VAL A 312 -10.73 34.36 -27.39
C VAL A 312 -12.06 34.91 -26.87
N ASP A 313 -12.47 34.51 -25.66
CA ASP A 313 -13.72 34.96 -25.01
C ASP A 313 -13.63 36.36 -24.35
N GLY A 314 -12.60 37.15 -24.69
CA GLY A 314 -12.48 38.55 -24.27
C GLY A 314 -11.68 38.78 -22.97
N GLY A 315 -10.97 37.77 -22.47
CA GLY A 315 -10.06 37.88 -21.33
C GLY A 315 -8.77 38.63 -21.64
N ALA A 316 -8.17 39.26 -20.61
CA ALA A 316 -6.91 39.98 -20.74
C ALA A 316 -5.77 39.05 -21.22
N GLY A 317 -5.27 39.29 -22.44
CA GLY A 317 -4.26 38.48 -23.11
C GLY A 317 -2.87 38.59 -22.48
N GLY A 318 -2.57 37.69 -21.55
CA GLY A 318 -1.20 37.40 -21.09
C GLY A 318 -1.01 35.90 -20.98
N SER A 319 0.15 35.37 -21.39
CA SER A 319 0.47 33.95 -21.20
C SER A 319 0.66 33.69 -19.70
N LEU A 320 -0.39 33.22 -19.02
CA LEU A 320 -0.27 32.81 -17.63
C LEU A 320 0.72 31.64 -17.55
N PRO A 321 1.62 31.62 -16.54
CA PRO A 321 2.50 30.49 -16.34
C PRO A 321 1.68 29.22 -16.09
N VAL A 322 2.14 28.09 -16.62
CA VAL A 322 1.51 26.79 -16.37
C VAL A 322 1.64 26.48 -14.88
N PRO A 323 0.53 26.22 -14.15
CA PRO A 323 0.58 25.93 -12.74
C PRO A 323 1.16 24.52 -12.50
N PRO A 324 1.71 24.24 -11.30
CA PRO A 324 2.22 22.92 -10.96
C PRO A 324 1.18 21.82 -11.19
N LEU A 325 1.63 20.61 -11.56
CA LEU A 325 0.76 19.47 -11.83
C LEU A 325 -0.23 19.22 -10.68
N GLY A 326 -1.52 19.14 -11.02
CA GLY A 326 -2.62 18.91 -10.09
C GLY A 326 -3.20 20.17 -9.43
N THR A 327 -2.59 21.34 -9.64
CA THR A 327 -3.12 22.59 -9.07
C THR A 327 -4.52 22.90 -9.59
N GLY A 328 -5.46 23.16 -8.69
CA GLY A 328 -6.84 23.48 -9.04
C GLY A 328 -7.75 22.28 -9.28
N LEU A 329 -7.23 21.04 -9.23
CA LEU A 329 -8.07 19.85 -9.18
C LEU A 329 -8.63 19.66 -7.77
N ALA A 330 -9.91 19.35 -7.68
CA ALA A 330 -10.54 18.94 -6.42
C ALA A 330 -10.14 17.50 -6.06
N GLU A 331 -10.14 17.18 -4.76
CA GLU A 331 -9.99 15.80 -4.31
C GLU A 331 -11.13 14.94 -4.86
N PRO A 332 -10.86 13.81 -5.53
CA PRO A 332 -11.92 13.01 -6.13
C PRO A 332 -12.84 12.41 -5.07
N THR A 333 -14.14 12.58 -5.27
CA THR A 333 -15.17 11.93 -4.45
C THR A 333 -15.29 10.45 -4.79
N LEU A 334 -16.03 9.68 -3.99
CA LEU A 334 -16.33 8.28 -4.31
C LEU A 334 -17.05 8.14 -5.66
N GLU A 335 -17.94 9.08 -5.99
CA GLU A 335 -18.63 9.10 -7.29
C GLU A 335 -17.69 9.44 -8.45
N ASP A 336 -16.73 10.35 -8.26
CA ASP A 336 -15.68 10.60 -9.26
C ASP A 336 -14.90 9.31 -9.55
N TRP A 337 -14.51 8.56 -8.51
CA TRP A 337 -13.78 7.29 -8.68
C TRP A 337 -14.60 6.24 -9.42
N LYS A 338 -15.90 6.12 -9.11
CA LYS A 338 -16.79 5.20 -9.82
C LYS A 338 -16.90 5.57 -11.30
N ALA A 339 -17.12 6.84 -11.61
CA ALA A 339 -17.21 7.33 -12.98
C ALA A 339 -15.89 7.13 -13.75
N PHE A 340 -14.74 7.38 -13.11
CA PHE A 340 -13.43 7.08 -13.67
C PHE A 340 -13.28 5.59 -13.99
N LEU A 341 -13.65 4.70 -13.05
CA LEU A 341 -13.53 3.26 -13.26
C LEU A 341 -14.47 2.73 -14.33
N ASP A 342 -15.66 3.30 -14.49
CA ASP A 342 -16.57 2.96 -15.59
C ASP A 342 -15.90 3.23 -16.95
N ILE A 343 -15.20 4.36 -17.07
CA ILE A 343 -14.42 4.70 -18.28
C ILE A 343 -13.20 3.79 -18.40
N TYR A 344 -12.41 3.62 -17.32
CA TYR A 344 -11.20 2.82 -17.34
C TYR A 344 -11.48 1.38 -17.76
N LEU A 345 -12.44 0.70 -17.12
CA LEU A 345 -12.74 -0.70 -17.39
C LEU A 345 -13.36 -0.95 -18.78
N THR A 346 -13.99 0.06 -19.39
CA THR A 346 -14.67 -0.11 -20.68
C THR A 346 -13.87 0.42 -21.88
N LYS A 347 -13.08 1.48 -21.67
CA LYS A 347 -12.45 2.24 -22.77
C LYS A 347 -10.93 2.26 -22.72
N HIS A 348 -10.29 2.09 -21.56
CA HIS A 348 -8.84 2.26 -21.41
C HIS A 348 -8.04 1.53 -22.48
N ALA A 349 -8.28 0.23 -22.65
CA ALA A 349 -7.56 -0.61 -23.61
C ALA A 349 -7.69 -0.16 -25.09
N ASN A 350 -8.68 0.67 -25.42
CA ASN A 350 -8.92 1.18 -26.78
C ASN A 350 -8.60 2.68 -26.93
N MET A 351 -8.12 3.33 -25.87
CA MET A 351 -7.70 4.73 -25.94
C MET A 351 -6.33 4.84 -26.60
N ASP A 352 -6.11 5.88 -27.41
CA ASP A 352 -4.78 6.20 -27.93
C ASP A 352 -3.95 6.85 -26.80
N HIS A 353 -3.18 6.02 -26.12
CA HIS A 353 -2.26 6.46 -25.06
C HIS A 353 -0.95 7.00 -25.61
N ASP A 354 -0.60 6.73 -26.88
CA ASP A 354 0.60 7.29 -27.51
C ASP A 354 0.37 8.74 -27.94
N HIS A 355 -0.88 9.10 -28.26
CA HIS A 355 -1.31 10.47 -28.59
C HIS A 355 -2.48 10.90 -27.69
N PRO A 356 -2.24 11.10 -26.37
CA PRO A 356 -3.32 11.42 -25.44
C PRO A 356 -3.97 12.77 -25.75
N ASP A 357 -5.30 12.79 -25.86
CA ASP A 357 -6.07 14.03 -25.99
C ASP A 357 -6.03 14.83 -24.67
N ALA A 358 -5.65 16.11 -24.76
CA ALA A 358 -5.61 17.05 -23.63
C ALA A 358 -6.98 17.22 -22.94
N ALA A 359 -8.09 16.98 -23.65
CA ALA A 359 -9.43 16.96 -23.06
C ALA A 359 -9.58 15.85 -21.98
N ASN A 360 -8.78 14.79 -22.04
CA ASN A 360 -8.81 13.67 -21.10
C ASN A 360 -7.84 13.87 -19.91
N ILE A 361 -7.35 15.08 -19.64
CA ILE A 361 -6.39 15.32 -18.56
C ILE A 361 -6.90 14.85 -17.18
N LYS A 362 -8.19 15.07 -16.85
CA LYS A 362 -8.78 14.58 -15.58
C LYS A 362 -8.68 13.06 -15.47
N TYR A 363 -8.94 12.33 -16.55
CA TYR A 363 -8.83 10.88 -16.60
C TYR A 363 -7.40 10.41 -16.31
N TYR A 364 -6.40 11.00 -16.97
CA TYR A 364 -4.99 10.61 -16.76
C TYR A 364 -4.47 11.00 -15.36
N CYS A 365 -4.91 12.13 -14.79
CA CYS A 365 -4.60 12.48 -13.40
C CYS A 365 -5.18 11.45 -12.42
N MET A 366 -6.44 11.03 -12.62
CA MET A 366 -7.08 10.03 -11.76
C MET A 366 -6.44 8.65 -11.90
N ALA A 367 -6.10 8.24 -13.13
CA ALA A 367 -5.35 7.01 -13.37
C ALA A 367 -4.00 7.04 -12.64
N TYR A 368 -3.23 8.12 -12.79
CA TYR A 368 -1.93 8.27 -12.15
C TYR A 368 -2.02 8.23 -10.62
N LEU A 369 -2.99 8.94 -10.03
CA LEU A 369 -3.26 8.92 -8.58
C LEU A 369 -3.53 7.50 -8.09
N LEU A 370 -4.39 6.75 -8.78
CA LEU A 370 -4.71 5.38 -8.41
C LEU A 370 -3.53 4.43 -8.62
N SER A 371 -2.71 4.64 -9.66
CA SER A 371 -1.44 3.93 -9.87
C SER A 371 -0.52 4.07 -8.65
N THR A 372 -0.48 5.25 -8.01
CA THR A 372 0.37 5.47 -6.83
C THR A 372 0.00 4.58 -5.65
N SER A 373 -1.28 4.25 -5.48
CA SER A 373 -1.73 3.29 -4.45
C SER A 373 -1.12 1.91 -4.68
N PHE A 374 -1.17 1.40 -5.91
CA PHE A 374 -0.59 0.10 -6.25
C PHE A 374 0.95 0.09 -6.25
N LYS A 375 1.59 1.25 -6.45
CA LYS A 375 3.06 1.40 -6.41
C LYS A 375 3.63 1.43 -4.99
N ASP A 376 2.84 1.92 -4.04
CA ASP A 376 3.25 2.12 -2.64
C ASP A 376 2.59 1.14 -1.66
N CYS A 377 1.78 0.19 -2.15
CA CYS A 377 1.14 -0.85 -1.35
C CYS A 377 2.15 -1.82 -0.70
N SER A 378 1.66 -2.62 0.25
CA SER A 378 2.36 -3.82 0.75
C SER A 378 1.62 -5.07 0.32
N ILE A 379 2.34 -6.19 0.21
CA ILE A 379 1.76 -7.52 0.19
C ILE A 379 2.06 -8.22 1.52
N ILE A 380 1.08 -8.95 2.03
CA ILE A 380 1.15 -9.77 3.23
C ILE A 380 1.07 -11.22 2.81
N LEU A 381 2.12 -11.98 3.09
CA LEU A 381 2.18 -13.43 2.90
C LEU A 381 1.94 -14.07 4.26
N ARG A 382 0.83 -14.81 4.42
CA ARG A 382 0.54 -15.55 5.66
C ARG A 382 0.85 -17.02 5.45
N LEU A 383 1.64 -17.57 6.36
CA LEU A 383 2.06 -18.97 6.39
C LEU A 383 1.67 -19.58 7.73
N PRO A 384 0.38 -19.92 7.94
CA PRO A 384 -0.04 -20.63 9.13
C PRO A 384 0.52 -22.05 9.11
N ARG A 385 0.75 -22.64 10.29
CA ARG A 385 1.12 -24.06 10.39
C ARG A 385 -0.02 -24.98 10.01
N ASP A 386 -1.25 -24.57 10.34
CA ASP A 386 -2.47 -25.29 10.04
C ASP A 386 -3.36 -24.38 9.17
N GLY A 387 -3.65 -24.81 7.94
CA GLY A 387 -4.50 -24.06 7.00
C GLY A 387 -3.80 -23.73 5.69
N ALA A 388 -4.46 -22.91 4.88
CA ALA A 388 -3.95 -22.50 3.58
C ALA A 388 -3.11 -21.21 3.70
N ASN A 389 -2.03 -21.17 2.94
CA ASN A 389 -1.24 -19.96 2.74
C ASN A 389 -2.07 -18.93 1.96
N THR A 390 -1.95 -17.66 2.32
CA THR A 390 -2.71 -16.58 1.67
C THR A 390 -1.81 -15.39 1.33
N VAL A 391 -2.18 -14.66 0.27
CA VAL A 391 -1.56 -13.38 -0.06
C VAL A 391 -2.60 -12.28 -0.06
N THR A 392 -2.32 -11.20 0.66
CA THR A 392 -3.22 -10.05 0.77
C THR A 392 -2.49 -8.76 0.44
N VAL A 393 -3.08 -7.88 -0.36
CA VAL A 393 -2.57 -6.55 -0.67
C VAL A 393 -3.20 -5.54 0.28
N ILE A 394 -2.37 -4.70 0.89
CA ILE A 394 -2.79 -3.65 1.85
C ILE A 394 -2.21 -2.29 1.48
N ASP A 395 -2.60 -1.25 2.22
CA ASP A 395 -2.17 0.15 2.01
C ASP A 395 -2.58 0.74 0.65
N LEU A 396 -3.79 0.38 0.18
CA LEU A 396 -4.36 0.79 -1.12
C LEU A 396 -5.11 2.14 -1.08
N ASP A 397 -4.97 2.92 -0.02
CA ASP A 397 -5.55 4.26 0.06
C ASP A 397 -4.95 5.20 -1.00
N VAL A 398 -5.81 5.98 -1.66
CA VAL A 398 -5.37 7.00 -2.62
C VAL A 398 -4.72 8.17 -1.91
N LYS A 399 -3.64 8.69 -2.49
CA LYS A 399 -2.95 9.86 -1.96
C LYS A 399 -3.62 11.16 -2.45
N PRO A 400 -3.51 12.26 -1.70
CA PRO A 400 -4.10 13.53 -2.09
C PRO A 400 -3.55 14.06 -3.42
N VAL A 401 -4.40 14.78 -4.15
CA VAL A 401 -4.10 15.41 -5.45
C VAL A 401 -2.87 16.31 -5.38
N ASP A 402 -2.70 17.05 -4.28
CA ASP A 402 -1.61 18.01 -4.07
C ASP A 402 -0.20 17.37 -4.16
N ARG A 403 -0.11 16.04 -4.02
CA ARG A 403 1.15 15.30 -4.09
C ARG A 403 1.67 15.12 -5.51
N MET A 404 0.85 15.28 -6.54
CA MET A 404 1.29 15.11 -7.93
C MET A 404 2.47 16.01 -8.28
N SER A 405 2.41 17.29 -7.92
CA SER A 405 3.52 18.22 -8.10
C SER A 405 4.80 17.81 -7.34
N LYS A 406 4.66 17.16 -6.18
CA LYS A 406 5.79 16.66 -5.39
C LYS A 406 6.42 15.44 -6.05
N TRP A 407 5.62 14.53 -6.60
CA TRP A 407 6.11 13.36 -7.32
C TRP A 407 6.82 13.72 -8.61
N GLU A 408 6.31 14.69 -9.37
CA GLU A 408 6.98 15.23 -10.57
C GLU A 408 8.38 15.77 -10.22
N LYS A 409 8.49 16.61 -9.18
CA LYS A 409 9.78 17.15 -8.72
C LYS A 409 10.72 16.06 -8.23
N LEU A 410 10.20 15.09 -7.48
CA LEU A 410 10.99 13.98 -6.96
C LEU A 410 11.52 13.09 -8.09
N ASP A 411 10.72 12.84 -9.12
CA ASP A 411 11.14 12.07 -10.29
C ASP A 411 12.33 12.74 -11.00
N LYS A 412 12.22 14.05 -11.28
CA LYS A 412 13.32 14.84 -11.86
C LYS A 412 14.58 14.76 -11.01
N LYS A 413 14.48 14.93 -9.68
CA LYS A 413 15.62 14.86 -8.75
C LYS A 413 16.32 13.50 -8.83
N ILE A 414 15.54 12.42 -8.89
CA ILE A 414 16.07 11.05 -8.90
C ILE A 414 16.78 10.74 -10.20
N VAL A 415 16.16 11.06 -11.33
CA VAL A 415 16.76 10.83 -12.64
C VAL A 415 18.02 11.67 -12.79
N GLN A 416 18.00 12.94 -12.37
CA GLN A 416 19.18 13.81 -12.42
C GLN A 416 20.34 13.26 -11.58
N SER A 417 20.06 12.80 -10.35
CA SER A 417 21.07 12.20 -9.49
C SER A 417 21.65 10.90 -10.05
N TYR A 418 20.85 10.14 -10.80
CA TYR A 418 21.27 8.84 -11.31
C TYR A 418 21.96 8.92 -12.67
N SER A 419 21.58 9.90 -13.50
CA SER A 419 22.10 10.05 -14.88
C SER A 419 23.59 10.41 -14.93
N SER A 420 24.17 10.87 -13.82
CA SER A 420 25.60 11.19 -13.73
C SER A 420 26.50 9.98 -13.44
N LEU A 421 25.93 8.78 -13.26
CA LEU A 421 26.70 7.58 -12.95
C LEU A 421 27.41 7.03 -14.20
N SER A 422 28.68 6.65 -14.02
CA SER A 422 29.46 6.00 -15.08
C SER A 422 28.98 4.59 -15.41
N GLU A 423 28.44 3.88 -14.41
CA GLU A 423 27.98 2.49 -14.51
C GLU A 423 26.57 2.36 -13.91
N PRO A 424 25.52 2.73 -14.66
CA PRO A 424 24.14 2.57 -14.21
C PRO A 424 23.76 1.09 -14.13
N THR A 425 22.88 0.75 -13.18
CA THR A 425 22.32 -0.60 -13.07
C THR A 425 21.36 -0.87 -14.22
N HIS A 426 21.49 -2.02 -14.88
CA HIS A 426 20.52 -2.48 -15.86
C HIS A 426 19.53 -3.45 -15.21
N CYS A 427 18.27 -3.01 -15.10
CA CYS A 427 17.16 -3.80 -14.57
C CYS A 427 16.39 -4.44 -15.73
N VAL A 428 15.92 -5.67 -15.56
CA VAL A 428 15.19 -6.42 -16.61
C VAL A 428 13.71 -6.47 -16.30
N ASP A 429 12.90 -5.78 -17.09
CA ASP A 429 11.44 -5.90 -17.05
C ASP A 429 10.99 -7.10 -17.90
N GLN A 430 10.62 -8.21 -17.24
CA GLN A 430 10.24 -9.44 -17.93
C GLN A 430 8.96 -9.30 -18.77
N TRP A 431 8.11 -8.31 -18.45
CA TRP A 431 6.76 -8.19 -19.00
C TRP A 431 6.60 -7.04 -19.99
N ALA A 432 7.67 -6.29 -20.27
CA ALA A 432 7.65 -5.13 -21.15
C ALA A 432 7.11 -5.41 -22.56
N SER A 433 7.30 -6.62 -23.09
CA SER A 433 6.86 -7.02 -24.43
C SER A 433 5.48 -7.70 -24.50
N GLN A 434 4.84 -7.97 -23.36
CA GLN A 434 3.57 -8.71 -23.30
C GLN A 434 2.33 -7.81 -23.14
N THR A 435 2.53 -6.48 -23.21
CA THR A 435 1.49 -5.46 -22.98
C THR A 435 1.25 -4.58 -24.21
N SER A 436 1.66 -5.07 -25.40
CA SER A 436 1.31 -4.46 -26.70
C SER A 436 -0.13 -4.72 -27.08
#